data_AF-A0A8J6NKH7-F1
#
_entry.id   AF-A0A8J6NKH7-F1
#
_cell.length_a   1.000
_cell.length_b   1.000
_cell.length_c   1.000
_cell.angle_alpha   90.00
_cell.angle_beta   90.00
_cell.angle_gamma   90.00
#
_symmetry.space_group_name_H-M   'P 1'
#
loop_
_entity.id
_entity.type
_entity.pdbx_description
1 polymer ?
#
loop_
_entity_poly.entity_id
_entity_poly.type
_entity_poly.pdbx_seq_one_letter_code
_entity_poly.pdbx_strand_id
1 'polypeptide(L)'
;MKQSEIELLRMLAKRLERLSVDSLWARRASGLRGNIIKVLEEIDSGGDIKDSRLSALIDRAFEVLKHAAQEIPDIDEIRKKYK
;
A
#
# COMPACT_ATOMS: atom_id res chain seq x y z
N MET A 1 -4.02 -18.52 7.57
CA MET A 1 -3.03 -17.60 6.97
C MET A 1 -2.17 -18.26 5.91
N LYS A 2 -2.20 -17.76 4.66
CA LYS A 2 -1.28 -18.21 3.61
C LYS A 2 0.01 -17.39 3.67
N GLN A 3 1.18 -18.05 3.69
CA GLN A 3 2.49 -17.38 3.69
C GLN A 3 2.62 -16.33 2.58
N SER A 4 2.02 -16.57 1.41
CA SER A 4 2.03 -15.64 0.28
C SER A 4 1.35 -14.31 0.57
N GLU A 5 0.31 -14.28 1.40
CA GLU A 5 -0.39 -13.04 1.77
C GLU A 5 0.43 -12.19 2.73
N ILE A 6 1.19 -12.84 3.62
CA ILE A 6 2.11 -12.17 4.54
C ILE A 6 3.24 -11.50 3.75
N GLU A 7 3.85 -12.22 2.81
CA GLU A 7 4.88 -11.67 1.91
C GLU A 7 4.36 -10.51 1.06
N LEU A 8 3.14 -10.66 0.52
CA LEU A 8 2.45 -9.59 -0.20
C LEU A 8 2.27 -8.36 0.68
N LEU A 9 1.82 -8.54 1.93
CA LEU A 9 1.62 -7.45 2.86
C LEU A 9 2.95 -6.73 3.20
N ARG A 10 4.06 -7.46 3.37
CA ARG A 10 5.41 -6.87 3.53
C ARG A 10 5.83 -6.05 2.31
N MET A 11 5.59 -6.56 1.11
CA MET A 11 5.87 -5.82 -0.12
C MET A 11 5.03 -4.53 -0.18
N LEU A 12 3.74 -4.61 0.14
CA LEU A 12 2.83 -3.46 0.15
C LEU A 12 3.26 -2.40 1.16
N ALA A 13 3.71 -2.79 2.36
CA ALA A 13 4.26 -1.85 3.34
C ALA A 13 5.45 -1.05 2.78
N LYS A 14 6.38 -1.71 2.08
CA LYS A 14 7.52 -1.06 1.40
C LYS A 14 7.09 -0.15 0.26
N ARG A 15 6.02 -0.48 -0.46
CA ARG A 15 5.46 0.38 -1.53
C ARG A 15 4.81 1.62 -0.94
N LEU A 16 4.02 1.46 0.13
CA LEU A 16 3.37 2.56 0.83
C LEU A 16 4.38 3.56 1.42
N GLU A 17 5.54 3.08 1.86
CA GLU A 17 6.65 3.91 2.34
C GLU A 17 7.21 4.85 1.28
N ARG A 18 7.14 4.45 0.00
CA ARG A 18 7.75 5.16 -1.12
C ARG A 18 6.80 6.14 -1.82
N LEU A 19 5.58 6.34 -1.31
CA LEU A 19 4.72 7.39 -1.85
C LEU A 19 5.38 8.75 -1.65
N SER A 20 5.29 9.62 -2.67
CA SER A 20 5.71 11.00 -2.55
C SER A 20 4.96 11.71 -1.42
N VAL A 21 5.65 12.59 -0.70
CA VAL A 21 5.04 13.48 0.31
C VAL A 21 4.02 14.44 -0.31
N ASP A 22 4.13 14.70 -1.61
CA ASP A 22 3.22 15.56 -2.37
C ASP A 22 1.92 14.86 -2.80
N SER A 23 1.83 13.53 -2.60
CA SER A 23 0.60 12.79 -2.91
C SER A 23 -0.53 13.17 -1.94
N LEU A 24 -1.75 13.36 -2.45
CA LEU A 24 -2.93 13.57 -1.60
C LEU A 24 -3.24 12.33 -0.74
N TRP A 25 -2.65 11.18 -1.09
CA TRP A 25 -2.78 9.90 -0.38
C TRP A 25 -1.65 9.64 0.61
N ALA A 26 -0.62 10.49 0.69
CA ALA A 26 0.56 10.28 1.55
C ALA A 26 0.18 10.06 3.03
N ARG A 27 -0.75 10.88 3.57
CA ARG A 27 -1.21 10.73 4.96
C ARG A 27 -1.96 9.41 5.19
N ARG A 28 -2.79 8.99 4.24
CA ARG A 28 -3.52 7.70 4.31
C ARG A 28 -2.56 6.52 4.21
N ALA A 29 -1.58 6.59 3.31
CA ALA A 29 -0.54 5.60 3.17
C ALA A 29 0.30 5.44 4.45
N SER A 30 0.69 6.55 5.08
CA SER A 30 1.44 6.54 6.34
C SER A 30 0.68 5.83 7.46
N GLY A 31 -0.58 6.18 7.67
CA GLY A 31 -1.43 5.55 8.69
C GLY A 31 -1.65 4.05 8.42
N LEU A 32 -1.92 3.70 7.17
CA LEU A 32 -2.10 2.30 6.77
C LEU A 32 -0.82 1.49 6.93
N ARG A 33 0.33 2.00 6.49
CA ARG A 33 1.65 1.36 6.66
C ARG A 33 1.94 1.10 8.14
N GLY A 34 1.65 2.05 9.02
CA GLY A 34 1.81 1.87 10.47
C GLY A 34 0.95 0.74 11.02
N ASN A 35 -0.31 0.61 10.57
CA ASN A 35 -1.17 -0.51 10.94
C ASN A 35 -0.63 -1.86 10.41
N ILE A 36 -0.16 -1.88 9.16
CA ILE A 36 0.43 -3.06 8.54
C ILE A 36 1.67 -3.53 9.31
N ILE A 37 2.58 -2.62 9.70
CA ILE A 37 3.78 -2.95 10.46
C ILE A 37 3.41 -3.64 11.78
N LYS A 38 2.44 -3.08 12.52
CA LYS A 38 1.97 -3.68 13.78
C LYS A 38 1.42 -5.09 13.60
N VAL A 39 0.67 -5.32 12.51
CA VAL A 39 0.14 -6.66 12.20
C VAL A 39 1.26 -7.63 11.83
N LEU A 40 2.25 -7.18 11.07
CA LEU A 40 3.42 -8.01 10.74
C LEU A 40 4.24 -8.36 11.99
N GLU A 41 4.41 -7.42 12.92
CA GLU A 41 5.06 -7.65 14.22
C GLU A 41 4.28 -8.68 15.08
N GLU A 42 2.94 -8.60 15.09
CA GLU A 42 2.06 -9.55 15.77
C GLU A 42 2.24 -10.97 15.20
N ILE A 43 2.27 -11.10 13.86
CA ILE A 43 2.54 -12.37 13.15
C ILE A 43 3.94 -12.89 13.46
N ASP A 44 4.96 -12.03 13.39
CA ASP A 44 6.37 -12.41 13.63
C ASP A 44 6.61 -12.86 15.07
N SER A 45 5.78 -12.40 16.01
CA SER A 45 5.80 -12.81 17.42
C SER A 45 5.01 -14.10 17.68
N GLY A 46 4.49 -14.77 16.64
CA GLY A 46 3.69 -15.98 16.74
C GLY A 46 2.20 -15.75 17.05
N GLY A 47 1.72 -14.52 16.91
CA GLY A 47 0.30 -14.17 17.05
C GLY A 47 -0.55 -14.69 15.89
N ASP A 48 -1.79 -15.07 16.20
CA ASP A 48 -2.75 -15.52 15.19
C ASP A 48 -3.61 -14.34 14.70
N ILE A 49 -3.54 -14.04 13.41
CA ILE A 49 -4.32 -12.99 12.78
C ILE A 49 -5.42 -13.61 11.94
N LYS A 50 -6.65 -13.12 12.14
CA LYS A 50 -7.79 -13.47 11.28
C LYS A 50 -7.48 -13.19 9.81
N ASP A 51 -7.65 -14.19 8.94
CA ASP A 51 -7.46 -14.06 7.48
C ASP A 51 -8.29 -12.90 6.88
N SER A 52 -9.46 -12.58 7.45
CA SER A 52 -10.28 -11.43 7.04
C SER A 52 -9.63 -10.06 7.33
N ARG A 53 -8.83 -9.96 8.39
CA ARG A 53 -8.07 -8.74 8.72
C ARG A 53 -6.90 -8.57 7.77
N LEU A 54 -6.22 -9.67 7.43
CA LEU A 54 -5.11 -9.69 6.49
C LEU A 54 -5.55 -9.26 5.08
N SER A 55 -6.61 -9.88 4.55
CA SER A 55 -7.19 -9.51 3.26
C SER A 55 -7.65 -8.06 3.20
N ALA A 56 -8.35 -7.56 4.22
CA ALA A 56 -8.77 -6.16 4.27
C ALA A 56 -7.60 -5.15 4.22
N LEU A 57 -6.46 -5.49 4.83
CA LEU A 57 -5.25 -4.65 4.76
C LEU A 57 -4.62 -4.67 3.38
N ILE A 58 -4.58 -5.84 2.73
CA ILE A 58 -4.08 -6.00 1.37
C ILE A 58 -4.93 -5.17 0.40
N ASP A 59 -6.25 -5.32 0.45
CA ASP A 59 -7.19 -4.58 -0.40
C ASP A 59 -7.03 -3.07 -0.22
N ARG A 60 -6.98 -2.62 1.04
CA ARG A 60 -6.84 -1.21 1.35
C ARG A 60 -5.49 -0.64 0.89
N ALA A 61 -4.41 -1.43 0.95
CA ALA A 61 -3.10 -1.00 0.47
C ALA A 61 -3.09 -0.86 -1.06
N PHE A 62 -3.73 -1.77 -1.78
CA PHE A 62 -3.89 -1.65 -3.23
C PHE A 62 -4.74 -0.43 -3.62
N GLU A 63 -5.84 -0.14 -2.91
CA GLU A 63 -6.65 1.06 -3.17
C GLU A 63 -5.82 2.34 -3.04
N VAL A 64 -5.05 2.47 -1.96
CA VAL A 64 -4.20 3.64 -1.73
C VAL A 64 -3.14 3.77 -2.82
N LEU A 65 -2.48 2.67 -3.20
CA LEU A 65 -1.48 2.68 -4.27
C LEU A 65 -2.08 3.02 -5.63
N LYS A 66 -3.27 2.48 -5.94
CA LYS A 66 -4.01 2.77 -7.17
C LYS A 66 -4.31 4.27 -7.28
N HIS A 67 -4.84 4.88 -6.23
CA HIS A 67 -5.17 6.29 -6.26
C HIS A 67 -3.94 7.20 -6.32
N ALA A 68 -2.86 6.84 -5.61
CA ALA A 68 -1.61 7.57 -5.73
C ALA A 68 -1.02 7.48 -7.15
N ALA A 69 -1.14 6.32 -7.81
CA ALA A 69 -0.69 6.16 -9.19
C ALA A 69 -1.50 7.02 -10.19
N GLN A 70 -2.79 7.26 -9.91
CA GLN A 70 -3.65 8.13 -10.74
C GLN A 70 -3.27 9.62 -10.66
N GLU A 71 -2.48 10.04 -9.68
CA GLU A 71 -1.96 11.41 -9.58
C GLU A 71 -0.79 11.66 -10.55
N ILE A 72 -0.20 10.59 -11.11
CA ILE A 72 0.93 10.69 -12.02
C ILE A 72 0.40 11.07 -13.41
N PRO A 73 0.76 12.24 -13.95
CA PRO A 73 0.28 12.67 -15.27
C PRO A 73 0.83 11.79 -16.40
N ASP A 74 0.01 11.55 -17.42
CA ASP A 74 0.44 10.88 -18.65
C ASP A 74 1.30 11.84 -19.48
N ILE A 75 2.62 11.66 -19.39
CA ILE A 75 3.61 12.51 -20.08
C ILE A 75 3.49 12.37 -21.61
N ASP A 76 3.09 11.21 -22.12
CA ASP A 76 2.96 11.00 -23.57
C ASP A 76 1.70 11.70 -24.10
N GLU A 77 0.61 11.69 -23.34
CA GLU A 77 -0.58 12.50 -23.63
C GLU A 77 -0.27 13.99 -23.59
N ILE A 78 0.46 14.46 -22.57
CA ILE A 78 0.90 15.85 -22.46
C ILE A 78 1.77 16.24 -23.67
N ARG A 79 2.75 15.42 -24.05
CA ARG A 79 3.63 15.70 -25.20
C ARG A 79 2.88 15.78 -26.54
N LYS A 80 1.83 14.98 -26.72
CA LYS A 80 0.97 15.05 -27.93
C LYS A 80 0.14 16.33 -27.99
N LYS A 81 -0.28 16.87 -26.85
CA LYS A 81 -1.13 18.08 -26.77
C LYS A 81 -0.39 19.37 -27.12
N TYR A 82 0.93 19.40 -26.97
CA TYR A 82 1.77 20.60 -27.19
C TYR A 82 2.73 20.45 -28.40
N LYS A 83 2.49 19.48 -29.28
CA LYS A 83 3.08 19.40 -30.63
C LYS A 83 2.07 19.89 -31.65
#